data_AF-A0A933DRQ8-F1
#
_entry.id   AF-A0A933DRQ8-F1
#
_cell.length_a   1.000
_cell.length_b   1.000
_cell.length_c   1.000
_cell.angle_alpha   90.00
_cell.angle_beta   90.00
_cell.angle_gamma   90.00
#
_symmetry.space_group_name_H-M   'P 1'
#
loop_
_entity.id
_entity.type
_entity.pdbx_description
1 polymer ?
#
loop_
_entity_poly.entity_id
_entity_poly.type
_entity_poly.pdbx_seq_one_letter_code
_entity_poly.pdbx_strand_id
1 'polypeptide(L)'
;MSAPNEHLERELLALTDAKSVPGALVTLGLLPSTETPYHFDSVSEWARGGAETYVLYFSLCIGDQPPRGLLFKACAPFAMRPISEIFVEWLRRREILSRAGVSTPKLYGSGPAVLLEEYIPLTFTEALQNEELRPTLMERYGAYAAGLVVLGFKPISVHDLRSRGADVVAIDFGEDLGGERNHLWRPQEDGPKMLFVRLLEDLGVLVTPEDKDALYTGFSNFMAAHT
;
A
#
# COMPACT_ATOMS: atom_id res chain seq x y z
N MET A 1 -15.83 26.32 1.01
CA MET A 1 -15.50 25.35 2.08
C MET A 1 -16.54 24.25 2.02
N SER A 2 -16.13 23.03 1.67
CA SER A 2 -17.00 21.87 1.88
C SER A 2 -16.81 21.43 3.34
N ALA A 3 -17.90 21.21 4.08
CA ALA A 3 -17.80 20.53 5.37
C ALA A 3 -17.37 19.07 5.11
N PRO A 4 -16.58 18.43 5.98
CA PRO A 4 -16.42 16.99 5.89
C PRO A 4 -17.80 16.33 5.88
N ASN A 5 -18.01 15.30 5.05
CA ASN A 5 -19.23 14.51 5.19
C ASN A 5 -19.24 13.89 6.60
N GLU A 6 -20.42 13.69 7.18
CA GLU A 6 -20.57 13.20 8.57
C GLU A 6 -19.82 11.89 8.82
N HIS A 7 -19.64 11.08 7.76
CA HIS A 7 -18.86 9.85 7.80
C HIS A 7 -17.38 10.11 8.09
N LEU A 8 -16.70 10.97 7.32
CA LEU A 8 -15.28 11.27 7.53
C LEU A 8 -15.00 11.81 8.94
N GLU A 9 -15.82 12.74 9.41
CA GLU A 9 -15.69 13.28 10.77
C GLU A 9 -15.79 12.19 11.82
N ARG A 10 -16.83 11.35 11.75
CA ARG A 10 -17.02 10.25 12.70
C ARG A 10 -15.82 9.30 12.74
N GLU A 11 -15.27 8.92 11.59
CA GLU A 11 -14.13 8.00 11.54
C GLU A 11 -12.85 8.63 12.10
N LEU A 12 -12.58 9.91 11.81
CA LEU A 12 -11.44 10.62 12.39
C LEU A 12 -11.53 10.68 13.91
N LEU A 13 -12.70 11.05 14.45
CA LEU A 13 -12.90 11.12 15.90
C LEU A 13 -12.80 9.75 16.56
N ALA A 14 -13.40 8.72 15.96
CA ALA A 14 -13.37 7.35 16.49
C ALA A 14 -11.96 6.74 16.47
N LEU A 15 -11.15 7.05 15.45
CA LEU A 15 -9.78 6.55 15.34
C LEU A 15 -8.85 7.11 16.43
N THR A 16 -9.09 8.34 16.89
CA THR A 16 -8.18 9.05 17.80
C THR A 16 -8.75 9.33 19.19
N ASP A 17 -10.02 9.01 19.44
CA ASP A 17 -10.78 9.44 20.62
C ASP A 17 -10.74 10.97 20.86
N ALA A 18 -10.66 11.74 19.76
CA ALA A 18 -10.60 13.19 19.83
C ALA A 18 -12.00 13.79 19.97
N LYS A 19 -12.07 15.00 20.53
CA LYS A 19 -13.34 15.74 20.70
C LYS A 19 -13.67 16.66 19.51
N SER A 20 -12.77 16.78 18.53
CA SER A 20 -12.93 17.63 17.36
C SER A 20 -12.06 17.16 16.20
N VAL A 21 -12.47 17.45 14.96
CA VAL A 21 -11.71 17.11 13.75
C VAL A 21 -10.30 17.70 13.75
N PRO A 22 -10.07 18.99 14.08
CA PRO A 22 -8.71 19.52 14.17
C PRO A 22 -7.87 18.77 15.21
N GLY A 23 -8.47 18.38 16.33
CA GLY A 23 -7.81 17.59 17.36
C GLY A 23 -7.37 16.22 16.85
N ALA A 24 -8.27 15.50 16.16
CA ALA A 24 -7.95 14.22 15.52
C ALA A 24 -6.80 14.35 14.52
N LEU A 25 -6.85 15.38 13.65
CA LEU A 25 -5.81 15.61 12.65
C LEU A 25 -4.44 15.95 13.28
N VAL A 26 -4.42 16.68 14.40
CA VAL A 26 -3.17 16.91 15.17
C VAL A 26 -2.66 15.60 15.78
N THR A 27 -3.52 14.79 16.40
CA THR A 27 -3.14 13.49 16.97
C THR A 27 -2.56 12.55 15.91
N LEU A 28 -3.07 12.59 14.69
CA LEU A 28 -2.59 11.80 13.54
C LEU A 28 -1.32 12.40 12.88
N GLY A 29 -0.82 13.54 13.36
CA GLY A 29 0.31 14.25 12.78
C GLY A 29 0.04 14.80 11.37
N LEU A 30 -1.24 15.04 11.05
CA LEU A 30 -1.69 15.62 9.79
C LEU A 30 -1.73 17.14 9.85
N LEU A 31 -1.95 17.73 11.02
CA LEU A 31 -1.84 19.16 11.27
C LEU A 31 -0.77 19.46 12.34
N PRO A 32 -0.04 20.60 12.23
CA PRO A 32 0.86 21.07 13.28
C PRO A 32 0.15 21.51 14.56
N SER A 33 -1.03 22.13 14.44
CA SER A 33 -1.85 22.59 15.56
C SER A 33 -3.33 22.65 15.19
N THR A 34 -4.22 22.72 16.19
CA THR A 34 -5.67 22.82 15.98
C THR A 34 -6.11 24.16 15.37
N GLU A 35 -5.22 25.15 15.39
CA GLU A 35 -5.43 26.48 14.80
C GLU A 35 -4.97 26.56 13.34
N THR A 36 -4.27 25.53 12.85
CA THR A 36 -3.77 25.50 11.47
C THR A 36 -4.95 25.52 10.51
N PRO A 37 -5.07 26.51 9.60
CA PRO A 37 -6.14 26.53 8.61
C PRO A 37 -6.07 25.33 7.68
N TYR A 38 -7.20 24.61 7.53
CA TYR A 38 -7.31 23.46 6.65
C TYR A 38 -8.71 23.37 6.03
N HIS A 39 -8.82 22.60 4.96
CA HIS A 39 -10.10 22.18 4.41
C HIS A 39 -9.96 20.81 3.72
N PHE A 40 -11.11 20.18 3.47
CA PHE A 40 -11.19 18.98 2.64
C PHE A 40 -11.70 19.36 1.25
N ASP A 41 -10.99 18.95 0.20
CA ASP A 41 -11.35 19.26 -1.19
C ASP A 41 -12.20 18.17 -1.84
N SER A 42 -11.88 16.92 -1.55
CA SER A 42 -12.65 15.77 -2.00
C SER A 42 -12.84 14.81 -0.84
N VAL A 43 -14.06 14.29 -0.72
CA VAL A 43 -14.39 13.21 0.21
C VAL A 43 -15.30 12.26 -0.56
N SER A 44 -14.85 11.03 -0.76
CA SER A 44 -15.67 9.99 -1.38
C SER A 44 -16.68 9.45 -0.37
N GLU A 45 -17.70 8.78 -0.86
CA GLU A 45 -18.47 7.86 -0.03
C GLU A 45 -17.65 6.59 0.24
N TRP A 46 -18.08 5.82 1.25
CA TRP A 46 -17.56 4.48 1.46
C TRP A 46 -17.93 3.60 0.27
N ALA A 47 -16.93 3.00 -0.35
CA ALA A 47 -17.11 2.07 -1.45
C ALA A 47 -16.41 0.75 -1.15
N ARG A 48 -16.85 -0.33 -1.78
CA ARG A 48 -16.15 -1.61 -1.71
C ARG A 48 -14.83 -1.46 -2.49
N GLY A 49 -13.70 -1.62 -1.82
CA GLY A 49 -12.36 -1.55 -2.43
C GLY A 49 -11.94 -2.88 -3.06
N GLY A 50 -12.45 -3.98 -2.53
CA GLY A 50 -12.19 -5.34 -3.02
C GLY A 50 -13.00 -6.37 -2.24
N ALA A 51 -12.65 -7.66 -2.34
CA ALA A 51 -13.33 -8.71 -1.59
C ALA A 51 -13.18 -8.56 -0.07
N GLU A 52 -12.15 -7.86 0.41
CA GLU A 52 -11.81 -7.80 1.83
C GLU A 52 -11.99 -6.41 2.45
N THR A 53 -12.20 -5.35 1.66
CA THR A 53 -12.09 -3.97 2.15
C THR A 53 -13.24 -3.07 1.72
N TYR A 54 -13.61 -2.14 2.60
CA TYR A 54 -14.25 -0.89 2.23
C TYR A 54 -13.22 0.23 2.30
N VAL A 55 -13.35 1.23 1.43
CA VAL A 55 -12.45 2.38 1.38
C VAL A 55 -13.22 3.69 1.32
N LEU A 56 -12.67 4.72 1.96
CA LEU A 56 -13.10 6.12 1.86
C LEU A 56 -11.87 6.97 1.59
N TYR A 57 -11.86 7.65 0.46
CA TYR A 57 -10.78 8.53 0.04
C TYR A 57 -11.12 9.99 0.38
N PHE A 58 -10.12 10.76 0.79
CA PHE A 58 -10.26 12.20 0.91
C PHE A 58 -8.95 12.95 0.67
N SER A 59 -9.05 14.23 0.32
CA SER A 59 -7.90 15.14 0.21
C SER A 59 -7.89 16.16 1.34
N LEU A 60 -6.77 16.29 2.03
CA LEU A 60 -6.53 17.31 3.05
C LEU A 60 -5.64 18.43 2.49
N CYS A 61 -6.12 19.66 2.55
CA CYS A 61 -5.42 20.86 2.07
C CYS A 61 -5.05 21.77 3.25
N ILE A 62 -3.78 22.19 3.31
CA ILE A 62 -3.20 22.95 4.43
C ILE A 62 -2.44 24.16 3.86
N GLY A 63 -3.03 25.35 3.96
CA GLY A 63 -2.49 26.56 3.32
C GLY A 63 -2.21 26.35 1.83
N ASP A 64 -1.03 26.74 1.37
CA ASP A 64 -0.59 26.61 -0.03
C ASP A 64 0.17 25.29 -0.32
N GLN A 65 0.13 24.32 0.61
CA GLN A 65 0.78 23.02 0.39
C GLN A 65 0.00 22.19 -0.64
N PRO A 66 0.68 21.33 -1.42
CA PRO A 66 -0.01 20.37 -2.28
C PRO A 66 -1.03 19.53 -1.50
N PRO A 67 -2.23 19.27 -2.05
CA PRO A 67 -3.23 18.44 -1.41
C PRO A 67 -2.66 17.07 -1.03
N ARG A 68 -2.93 16.62 0.18
CA ARG A 68 -2.53 15.30 0.66
C ARG A 68 -3.69 14.32 0.51
N GLY A 69 -3.52 13.33 -0.38
CA GLY A 69 -4.45 12.21 -0.50
C GLY A 69 -4.35 11.26 0.69
N LEU A 70 -5.49 10.92 1.26
CA LEU A 70 -5.63 10.04 2.43
C LEU A 70 -6.71 8.99 2.16
N LEU A 71 -6.52 7.80 2.72
CA LEU A 71 -7.40 6.67 2.53
C LEU A 71 -7.73 6.03 3.88
N PHE A 72 -9.00 6.02 4.23
CA PHE A 72 -9.53 5.10 5.22
C PHE A 72 -9.75 3.74 4.56
N LYS A 73 -9.29 2.68 5.22
CA LYS A 73 -9.52 1.28 4.83
C LYS A 73 -10.11 0.52 6.00
N ALA A 74 -11.30 -0.02 5.80
CA ALA A 74 -12.02 -0.84 6.79
C ALA A 74 -12.00 -2.30 6.36
N CYS A 75 -11.67 -3.19 7.29
CA CYS A 75 -11.73 -4.63 7.09
C CYS A 75 -13.18 -5.09 7.03
N ALA A 76 -13.57 -5.72 5.94
CA ALA A 76 -14.87 -6.36 5.78
C ALA A 76 -14.78 -7.83 6.23
N PRO A 77 -15.85 -8.42 6.78
CA PRO A 77 -15.89 -9.87 7.00
C PRO A 77 -15.91 -10.58 5.65
N PHE A 78 -14.87 -11.36 5.36
CA PHE A 78 -14.76 -12.14 4.12
C PHE A 78 -14.40 -13.62 4.36
N ALA A 79 -13.87 -13.96 5.54
CA ALA A 79 -13.52 -15.31 5.95
C ALA A 79 -14.29 -15.74 7.20
N MET A 80 -14.32 -17.04 7.50
CA MET A 80 -14.82 -17.55 8.79
C MET A 80 -13.82 -17.31 9.93
N ARG A 81 -13.31 -16.08 10.04
CA ARG A 81 -12.35 -15.64 11.06
C ARG A 81 -12.83 -14.31 11.65
N PRO A 82 -12.54 -14.03 12.94
CA PRO A 82 -12.83 -12.73 13.53
C PRO A 82 -12.13 -11.59 12.77
N ILE A 83 -12.87 -10.51 12.48
CA ILE A 83 -12.33 -9.31 11.79
C ILE A 83 -11.07 -8.79 12.49
N SER A 84 -11.04 -8.82 13.82
CA SER A 84 -9.88 -8.39 14.62
C SER A 84 -8.62 -9.21 14.33
N GLU A 85 -8.74 -10.53 14.12
CA GLU A 85 -7.59 -11.37 13.81
C GLU A 85 -7.07 -11.11 12.40
N ILE A 86 -7.98 -10.96 11.43
CA ILE A 86 -7.65 -10.61 10.04
C ILE A 86 -6.91 -9.26 10.02
N PHE A 87 -7.46 -8.27 10.72
CA PHE A 87 -6.89 -6.93 10.75
C PHE A 87 -5.53 -6.86 11.44
N VAL A 88 -5.35 -7.57 12.56
CA VAL A 88 -4.04 -7.72 13.22
C VAL A 88 -3.03 -8.40 12.28
N GLU A 89 -3.47 -9.38 11.50
CA GLU A 89 -2.62 -10.04 10.51
C GLU A 89 -2.18 -9.09 9.40
N TRP A 90 -3.08 -8.27 8.85
CA TRP A 90 -2.71 -7.24 7.85
C TRP A 90 -1.67 -6.27 8.38
N LEU A 91 -1.87 -5.74 9.59
CA LEU A 91 -0.91 -4.82 10.21
C LEU A 91 0.44 -5.49 10.45
N ARG A 92 0.44 -6.76 10.87
CA ARG A 92 1.67 -7.54 11.06
C ARG A 92 2.41 -7.78 9.74
N ARG A 93 1.70 -8.17 8.68
CA ARG A 93 2.28 -8.40 7.35
C ARG A 93 2.86 -7.11 6.77
N ARG A 94 2.12 -6.00 6.87
CA ARG A 94 2.60 -4.65 6.51
C ARG A 94 3.91 -4.31 7.23
N GLU A 95 3.95 -4.51 8.54
CA GLU A 95 5.14 -4.20 9.36
C GLU A 95 6.36 -5.04 8.96
N ILE A 96 6.16 -6.33 8.73
CA ILE A 96 7.24 -7.23 8.28
C ILE A 96 7.79 -6.81 6.93
N LEU A 97 6.91 -6.50 5.96
CA LEU A 97 7.30 -5.98 4.65
C LEU A 97 8.07 -4.67 4.77
N SER A 98 7.54 -3.71 5.53
CA SER A 98 8.17 -2.40 5.72
C SER A 98 9.56 -2.52 6.35
N ARG A 99 9.75 -3.43 7.31
CA ARG A 99 11.06 -3.68 7.94
C ARG A 99 12.07 -4.33 7.00
N ALA A 100 11.60 -5.09 6.02
CA ALA A 100 12.42 -5.64 4.95
C ALA A 100 12.69 -4.63 3.82
N GLY A 101 12.32 -3.36 3.97
CA GLY A 101 12.55 -2.33 2.95
C GLY A 101 11.58 -2.37 1.77
N VAL A 102 10.50 -3.15 1.85
CA VAL A 102 9.39 -3.04 0.88
C VAL A 102 8.62 -1.76 1.16
N SER A 103 8.41 -0.94 0.13
CA SER A 103 7.65 0.30 0.26
C SER A 103 6.17 0.00 0.54
N THR A 104 5.61 0.69 1.53
CA THR A 104 4.19 0.61 1.92
C THR A 104 3.63 2.03 2.05
N PRO A 105 2.29 2.22 2.01
CA PRO A 105 1.69 3.50 2.33
C PRO A 105 2.07 3.94 3.74
N LYS A 106 2.28 5.24 3.96
CA LYS A 106 2.42 5.76 5.32
C LYS A 106 1.14 5.50 6.11
N LEU A 107 1.26 4.80 7.25
CA LEU A 107 0.16 4.60 8.19
C LEU A 107 0.13 5.76 9.18
N TYR A 108 -1.00 6.47 9.25
CA TYR A 108 -1.20 7.58 10.18
C TYR A 108 -1.85 7.13 11.49
N GLY A 109 -2.72 6.12 11.43
CA GLY A 109 -3.36 5.55 12.60
C GLY A 109 -4.16 4.29 12.27
N SER A 110 -4.45 3.50 13.29
CA SER A 110 -5.26 2.28 13.18
C SER A 110 -6.13 2.09 14.42
N GLY A 111 -7.37 1.66 14.22
CA GLY A 111 -8.32 1.23 15.25
C GLY A 111 -8.52 -0.29 15.21
N PRO A 112 -9.64 -0.82 15.75
CA PRO A 112 -9.87 -2.27 15.82
C PRO A 112 -10.07 -2.96 14.46
N ALA A 113 -10.57 -2.24 13.45
CA ALA A 113 -10.88 -2.79 12.12
C ALA A 113 -10.73 -1.76 10.98
N VAL A 114 -10.18 -0.58 11.29
CA VAL A 114 -10.05 0.55 10.35
C VAL A 114 -8.64 1.11 10.47
N LEU A 115 -8.01 1.43 9.35
CA LEU A 115 -6.76 2.18 9.30
C LEU A 115 -6.91 3.43 8.44
N LEU A 116 -6.08 4.42 8.74
CA LEU A 116 -5.88 5.61 7.94
C LEU A 116 -4.47 5.59 7.37
N GLU A 117 -4.37 5.58 6.06
CA GLU A 117 -3.11 5.55 5.34
C GLU A 117 -3.03 6.64 4.26
N GLU A 118 -1.81 6.85 3.77
CA GLU A 118 -1.55 7.63 2.56
C GLU A 118 -2.27 7.01 1.35
N TYR A 119 -2.91 7.84 0.54
CA TYR A 119 -3.43 7.41 -0.75
C TYR A 119 -2.34 7.42 -1.81
N ILE A 120 -2.14 6.30 -2.51
CA ILE A 120 -1.16 6.17 -3.60
C ILE A 120 -1.91 6.18 -4.95
N PRO A 121 -1.75 7.22 -5.78
CA PRO A 121 -2.71 7.51 -6.86
C PRO A 121 -2.58 6.59 -8.08
N LEU A 122 -1.37 6.19 -8.46
CA LEU A 122 -1.15 5.42 -9.68
C LEU A 122 -1.19 3.92 -9.38
N THR A 123 -1.91 3.16 -10.19
CA THR A 123 -1.63 1.72 -10.34
C THR A 123 -0.20 1.53 -10.84
N PHE A 124 0.42 0.40 -10.52
CA PHE A 124 1.74 0.10 -11.03
C PHE A 124 1.75 0.01 -12.57
N THR A 125 0.68 -0.51 -13.17
CA THR A 125 0.50 -0.58 -14.62
C THR A 125 0.42 0.80 -15.28
N GLU A 126 -0.25 1.77 -14.66
CA GLU A 126 -0.26 3.17 -15.14
C GLU A 126 1.13 3.80 -15.04
N ALA A 127 1.84 3.57 -13.93
CA ALA A 127 3.20 4.10 -13.75
C ALA A 127 4.18 3.57 -14.82
N LEU A 128 4.04 2.30 -15.20
CA LEU A 128 4.85 1.66 -16.25
C LEU A 128 4.63 2.22 -17.67
N GLN A 129 3.59 3.04 -17.89
CA GLN A 129 3.38 3.74 -19.16
C GLN A 129 4.37 4.91 -19.35
N ASN A 130 5.03 5.36 -18.29
CA ASN A 130 6.12 6.32 -18.40
C ASN A 130 7.41 5.59 -18.81
N GLU A 131 7.75 5.66 -20.09
CA GLU A 131 8.93 4.98 -20.67
C GLU A 131 10.25 5.42 -20.02
N GLU A 132 10.37 6.67 -19.58
CA GLU A 132 11.59 7.18 -18.93
C GLU A 132 11.79 6.55 -17.55
N LEU A 133 10.70 6.29 -16.81
CA LEU A 133 10.74 5.70 -15.46
C LEU A 133 10.65 4.18 -15.46
N ARG A 134 10.23 3.57 -16.57
CA ARG A 134 10.01 2.13 -16.69
C ARG A 134 11.19 1.28 -16.23
N PRO A 135 12.47 1.54 -16.63
CA PRO A 135 13.60 0.75 -16.15
C PRO A 135 13.77 0.82 -14.62
N THR A 136 13.62 2.01 -14.03
CA THR A 136 13.69 2.20 -12.58
C THR A 136 12.54 1.48 -11.88
N LEU A 137 11.32 1.57 -12.40
CA LEU A 137 10.15 0.88 -11.85
C LEU A 137 10.31 -0.65 -11.89
N MET A 138 10.85 -1.19 -12.99
CA MET A 138 11.14 -2.63 -13.10
C MET A 138 12.22 -3.07 -12.12
N GLU A 139 13.28 -2.27 -11.93
CA GLU A 139 14.30 -2.53 -10.90
C GLU A 139 13.68 -2.52 -9.49
N ARG A 140 12.83 -1.54 -9.17
CA ARG A 140 12.13 -1.46 -7.88
C ARG A 140 11.15 -2.60 -7.67
N TYR A 141 10.48 -3.05 -8.73
CA TYR A 141 9.64 -4.24 -8.70
C TYR A 141 10.46 -5.50 -8.43
N GLY A 142 11.66 -5.61 -9.02
CA GLY A 142 12.62 -6.67 -8.69
C GLY A 142 13.03 -6.69 -7.22
N ALA A 143 13.31 -5.52 -6.65
CA ALA A 143 13.62 -5.40 -5.22
C ALA A 143 12.41 -5.77 -4.32
N TYR A 144 11.20 -5.34 -4.69
CA TYR A 144 9.96 -5.77 -4.04
C TYR A 144 9.80 -7.29 -4.06
N ALA A 145 9.97 -7.90 -5.24
CA ALA A 145 9.91 -9.34 -5.43
C ALA A 145 10.89 -10.08 -4.51
N ALA A 146 12.16 -9.65 -4.48
CA ALA A 146 13.16 -10.23 -3.59
C ALA A 146 12.79 -10.09 -2.11
N GLY A 147 12.24 -8.95 -1.69
CA GLY A 147 11.72 -8.74 -0.34
C GLY A 147 10.66 -9.76 0.03
N LEU A 148 9.71 -10.05 -0.86
CA LEU A 148 8.71 -11.10 -0.64
C LEU A 148 9.34 -12.48 -0.49
N VAL A 149 10.28 -12.81 -1.38
CA VAL A 149 10.98 -14.10 -1.36
C VAL A 149 11.73 -14.33 -0.05
N VAL A 150 12.48 -13.33 0.41
CA VAL A 150 13.25 -13.39 1.67
C VAL A 150 12.35 -13.60 2.87
N LEU A 151 11.17 -12.97 2.87
CA LEU A 151 10.16 -13.13 3.90
C LEU A 151 9.32 -14.42 3.76
N GLY A 152 9.55 -15.18 2.69
CA GLY A 152 8.86 -16.43 2.40
C GLY A 152 7.42 -16.24 1.93
N PHE A 153 7.04 -15.04 1.47
CA PHE A 153 5.77 -14.79 0.82
C PHE A 153 5.79 -15.31 -0.62
N LYS A 154 4.66 -15.89 -1.03
CA LYS A 154 4.42 -16.34 -2.40
C LYS A 154 3.12 -15.70 -2.89
N PRO A 155 3.19 -14.53 -3.54
CA PRO A 155 2.00 -13.80 -3.95
C PRO A 155 1.21 -14.60 -4.99
N ILE A 156 -0.11 -14.49 -4.92
CA ILE A 156 -1.07 -15.04 -5.90
C ILE A 156 -1.23 -14.06 -7.05
N SER A 157 -1.20 -12.77 -6.76
CA SER A 157 -1.36 -11.67 -7.71
C SER A 157 -0.51 -10.46 -7.31
N VAL A 158 -0.31 -9.52 -8.24
CA VAL A 158 0.37 -8.23 -7.98
C VAL A 158 -0.48 -7.03 -8.43
N HIS A 159 -1.80 -7.23 -8.56
CA HIS A 159 -2.73 -6.21 -9.04
C HIS A 159 -2.84 -5.01 -8.10
N ASP A 160 -2.58 -5.23 -6.80
CA ASP A 160 -2.60 -4.19 -5.76
C ASP A 160 -1.24 -3.51 -5.56
N LEU A 161 -0.40 -3.47 -6.60
CA LEU A 161 0.77 -2.61 -6.59
C LEU A 161 0.41 -1.21 -7.07
N ARG A 162 0.91 -0.23 -6.32
CA ARG A 162 0.76 1.20 -6.63
C ARG A 162 2.10 1.87 -6.79
N SER A 163 2.07 3.11 -7.27
CA SER A 163 3.26 3.94 -7.41
C SER A 163 2.97 5.41 -7.09
N ARG A 164 3.96 6.07 -6.50
CA ARG A 164 4.08 7.53 -6.38
C ARG A 164 4.76 8.14 -7.62
N GLY A 165 5.10 7.32 -8.61
CA GLY A 165 5.70 7.71 -9.89
C GLY A 165 6.97 6.91 -10.20
N ALA A 166 7.88 6.77 -9.23
CA ALA A 166 9.19 6.11 -9.42
C ALA A 166 9.47 5.01 -8.39
N ASP A 167 8.46 4.55 -7.66
CA ASP A 167 8.53 3.49 -6.67
C ASP A 167 7.46 2.41 -6.89
N VAL A 168 7.58 1.31 -6.15
CA VAL A 168 6.61 0.21 -6.12
C VAL A 168 6.12 0.06 -4.70
N VAL A 169 4.82 0.26 -4.49
CA VAL A 169 4.19 0.32 -3.17
C VAL A 169 3.19 -0.82 -3.04
N ALA A 170 3.38 -1.69 -2.05
CA ALA A 170 2.40 -2.71 -1.71
C ALA A 170 1.28 -2.10 -0.87
N ILE A 171 0.04 -2.13 -1.37
CA ILE A 171 -1.12 -1.55 -0.67
C ILE A 171 -2.11 -2.58 -0.13
N ASP A 172 -1.99 -3.84 -0.55
CA ASP A 172 -2.77 -4.96 -0.01
C ASP A 172 -1.84 -5.94 0.75
N PHE A 173 -2.29 -6.31 1.94
CA PHE A 173 -1.60 -7.19 2.88
C PHE A 173 -2.46 -8.41 3.25
N GLY A 174 -3.56 -8.62 2.52
CA GLY A 174 -4.51 -9.72 2.68
C GLY A 174 -4.03 -11.03 2.07
N GLU A 175 -4.99 -11.87 1.67
CA GLU A 175 -4.71 -13.24 1.22
C GLU A 175 -3.87 -13.28 -0.07
N ASP A 176 -3.97 -12.27 -0.92
CA ASP A 176 -3.23 -12.16 -2.19
C ASP A 176 -1.70 -12.18 -2.02
N LEU A 177 -1.19 -11.76 -0.85
CA LEU A 177 0.24 -11.84 -0.52
C LEU A 177 0.73 -13.29 -0.32
N GLY A 178 -0.20 -14.23 -0.12
CA GLY A 178 0.06 -15.63 0.15
C GLY A 178 0.48 -15.90 1.60
N GLY A 179 0.90 -17.14 1.87
CA GLY A 179 1.36 -17.57 3.19
C GLY A 179 2.80 -17.13 3.49
N GLU A 180 3.04 -16.64 4.70
CA GLU A 180 4.38 -16.35 5.22
C GLU A 180 5.16 -17.66 5.46
N ARG A 181 6.48 -17.67 5.24
CA ARG A 181 7.37 -18.83 5.47
C ARG A 181 6.97 -20.08 4.69
N ASN A 182 6.66 -19.91 3.41
CA ASN A 182 6.60 -21.06 2.51
C ASN A 182 8.03 -21.60 2.32
N HIS A 183 8.43 -22.57 3.15
CA HIS A 183 9.77 -23.17 3.23
C HIS A 183 10.21 -23.89 1.95
N LEU A 184 9.31 -24.00 0.98
CA LEU A 184 9.58 -24.49 -0.37
C LEU A 184 9.97 -23.38 -1.35
N TRP A 185 9.90 -22.11 -0.93
CA TRP A 185 10.22 -20.94 -1.73
C TRP A 185 11.70 -20.58 -1.58
N ARG A 186 12.55 -21.15 -2.42
CA ARG A 186 14.01 -20.99 -2.33
C ARG A 186 14.48 -19.77 -3.14
N PRO A 187 15.18 -18.79 -2.54
CA PRO A 187 15.60 -17.56 -3.23
C PRO A 187 16.66 -17.76 -4.33
N GLN A 188 17.36 -18.90 -4.32
CA GLN A 188 18.53 -19.15 -5.17
C GLN A 188 18.19 -19.73 -6.55
N GLU A 189 16.91 -19.95 -6.85
CA GLU A 189 16.46 -20.48 -8.13
C GLU A 189 15.96 -19.34 -9.03
N ASP A 190 15.94 -19.53 -10.35
CA ASP A 190 15.29 -18.58 -11.28
C ASP A 190 13.76 -18.61 -11.16
N GLY A 191 13.20 -19.64 -10.49
CA GLY A 191 11.77 -19.85 -10.30
C GLY A 191 11.04 -18.63 -9.74
N PRO A 192 11.49 -18.02 -8.62
CA PRO A 192 10.89 -16.81 -8.10
C PRO A 192 10.91 -15.64 -9.07
N LYS A 193 12.04 -15.34 -9.72
CA LYS A 193 12.13 -14.23 -10.69
C LYS A 193 11.14 -14.42 -11.84
N MET A 194 11.05 -15.64 -12.37
CA MET A 194 10.10 -15.99 -13.43
C MET A 194 8.64 -15.92 -12.98
N LEU A 195 8.32 -16.21 -11.70
CA LEU A 195 6.98 -15.98 -11.16
C LEU A 195 6.60 -14.50 -11.29
N PHE A 196 7.46 -13.58 -10.84
CA PHE A 196 7.14 -12.16 -10.86
C PHE A 196 7.02 -11.59 -12.29
N VAL A 197 7.78 -12.12 -13.25
CA VAL A 197 7.54 -11.83 -14.68
C VAL A 197 6.13 -12.26 -15.09
N ARG A 198 5.72 -13.49 -14.77
CA ARG A 198 4.38 -14.00 -15.11
C ARG A 198 3.26 -13.20 -14.44
N LEU A 199 3.44 -12.82 -13.18
CA LEU A 199 2.44 -12.02 -12.47
C LEU A 199 2.23 -10.65 -13.13
N LEU A 200 3.25 -10.05 -13.75
CA LEU A 200 3.07 -8.84 -14.57
C LEU A 200 2.37 -9.13 -15.90
N GLU A 201 2.74 -10.22 -16.57
CA GLU A 201 2.10 -10.66 -17.82
C GLU A 201 0.59 -10.94 -17.61
N ASP A 202 0.22 -11.53 -16.47
CA ASP A 202 -1.17 -11.79 -16.08
C ASP A 202 -1.98 -10.49 -15.85
N LEU A 203 -1.31 -9.37 -15.54
CA LEU A 203 -1.92 -8.03 -15.50
C LEU A 203 -1.98 -7.35 -16.88
N GLY A 204 -1.57 -8.05 -17.94
CA GLY A 204 -1.53 -7.50 -19.29
C GLY A 204 -0.31 -6.62 -19.58
N VAL A 205 0.72 -6.64 -18.73
CA VAL A 205 1.98 -5.94 -18.99
C VAL A 205 2.82 -6.76 -19.96
N LEU A 206 3.15 -6.18 -21.11
CA LEU A 206 4.17 -6.75 -22.00
C LEU A 206 5.55 -6.53 -21.37
N VAL A 207 6.22 -7.61 -20.98
CA VAL A 207 7.56 -7.57 -20.36
C VAL A 207 8.63 -7.81 -21.41
N THR A 208 9.42 -6.78 -21.73
CA THR A 208 10.52 -6.88 -22.71
C THR A 208 11.76 -7.54 -22.11
N PRO A 209 12.77 -7.92 -22.91
CA PRO A 209 14.05 -8.36 -22.39
C PRO A 209 14.71 -7.35 -21.44
N GLU A 210 14.67 -6.06 -21.77
CA GLU A 210 15.23 -4.98 -20.95
C GLU A 210 14.52 -4.87 -19.60
N ASP A 211 13.20 -5.06 -19.58
CA ASP A 211 12.44 -5.11 -18.33
C ASP A 211 12.86 -6.27 -17.43
N LYS A 212 13.14 -7.44 -18.02
CA LYS A 212 13.63 -8.61 -17.28
C LYS A 212 15.00 -8.34 -16.69
N ASP A 213 15.90 -7.76 -17.47
CA ASP A 213 17.24 -7.40 -17.00
C ASP A 213 17.18 -6.40 -15.83
N ALA A 214 16.32 -5.37 -15.93
CA ALA A 214 16.10 -4.41 -14.86
C ALA A 214 15.52 -5.06 -13.59
N LEU A 215 14.47 -5.89 -13.74
CA LEU A 215 13.89 -6.66 -12.64
C LEU A 215 14.95 -7.54 -11.97
N TYR A 216 15.74 -8.27 -12.76
CA TYR A 216 16.71 -9.23 -12.25
C TYR A 216 17.87 -8.52 -11.55
N THR A 217 18.25 -7.34 -12.04
CA THR A 217 19.21 -6.44 -11.39
C THR A 217 18.71 -6.02 -10.02
N GLY A 218 17.49 -5.45 -9.93
CA GLY A 218 16.92 -5.00 -8.67
C GLY A 218 16.73 -6.12 -7.66
N PHE A 219 16.29 -7.29 -8.13
CA PHE A 219 16.18 -8.51 -7.32
C PHE A 219 17.54 -8.91 -6.74
N SER A 220 18.58 -8.99 -7.58
CA SER A 220 19.90 -9.46 -7.16
C SER A 220 20.58 -8.46 -6.22
N ASN A 221 20.44 -7.15 -6.49
CA ASN A 221 20.94 -6.08 -5.62
C ASN A 221 20.30 -6.15 -4.23
N PHE A 222 18.98 -6.36 -4.16
CA PHE A 222 18.29 -6.54 -2.89
C PHE A 222 18.80 -7.77 -2.14
N MET A 223 18.89 -8.92 -2.82
CA MET A 223 19.37 -10.17 -2.19
C MET A 223 20.78 -10.02 -1.62
N ALA A 224 21.70 -9.41 -2.37
CA ALA A 224 23.08 -9.18 -1.93
C ALA A 224 23.17 -8.27 -0.69
N ALA A 225 22.23 -7.35 -0.49
CA ALA A 225 22.17 -6.51 0.70
C ALA A 225 21.61 -7.22 1.94
N HIS A 226 21.03 -8.42 1.79
CA HIS A 226 20.34 -9.17 2.84
C HIS A 226 20.91 -10.57 3.08
N THR A 227 22.08 -10.87 2.52
CA THR A 227 22.92 -12.06 2.79
C THR A 227 24.14 -11.68 3.60
#